data_AF-A0A1H5SET1-F1
#
_entry.id   AF-A0A1H5SET1-F1
#
_cell.length_a   1.000
_cell.length_b   1.000
_cell.length_c   1.000
_cell.angle_alpha   90.00
_cell.angle_beta   90.00
_cell.angle_gamma   90.00
#
_symmetry.space_group_name_H-M   'P 1'
#
loop_
_entity.id
_entity.type
_entity.pdbx_description
1 polymer ?
#
loop_
_entity_poly.entity_id
_entity_poly.type
_entity_poly.pdbx_seq_one_letter_code
_entity_poly.pdbx_strand_id
1 'polypeptide(L)'
;MTLRCKAGDIAVVLYDAPECASNIGRFVRILGSVEFSESYGKWCWLIAPVGPGLWMVERGGRVSPERVTNNSRVEHPDDWLKPIPPEVLDEDAERAREKLDAWLLTLRAPAADARKTAQTTT
;
A
#
# COMPACT_ATOMS: atom_id res chain seq x y z
N MET A 1 -10.29 11.59 -10.81
CA MET A 1 -9.08 11.01 -10.19
C MET A 1 -9.47 9.64 -9.66
N THR A 2 -8.74 8.59 -10.00
CA THR A 2 -9.09 7.22 -9.57
C THR A 2 -8.07 6.79 -8.52
N LEU A 3 -8.45 6.88 -7.25
CA LEU A 3 -7.65 6.40 -6.12
C LEU A 3 -7.70 4.87 -6.08
N ARG A 4 -6.59 4.25 -5.69
CA ARG A 4 -6.49 2.80 -5.54
C ARG A 4 -7.15 2.35 -4.25
N CYS A 5 -6.84 3.05 -3.15
CA CYS A 5 -7.36 2.77 -1.83
C CYS A 5 -8.65 3.55 -1.55
N LYS A 6 -9.40 3.10 -0.55
CA LYS A 6 -10.48 3.85 0.11
C LYS A 6 -10.40 3.66 1.62
N ALA A 7 -11.07 4.55 2.36
CA ALA A 7 -11.18 4.47 3.81
C ALA A 7 -11.67 3.09 4.26
N GLY A 8 -10.97 2.50 5.25
CA GLY A 8 -11.29 1.19 5.80
C GLY A 8 -10.58 0.01 5.13
N ASP A 9 -10.00 0.19 3.95
CA ASP A 9 -9.20 -0.84 3.29
C ASP A 9 -8.00 -1.26 4.16
N ILE A 10 -7.55 -2.49 3.96
CA ILE A 10 -6.17 -2.88 4.29
C ILE A 10 -5.35 -2.79 3.02
N ALA A 11 -4.13 -2.26 3.12
CA ALA A 11 -3.20 -2.14 2.02
C ALA A 11 -1.80 -2.60 2.42
N VAL A 12 -1.00 -2.96 1.43
CA VAL A 12 0.44 -3.16 1.58
C VAL A 12 1.19 -1.91 1.14
N VAL A 13 2.24 -1.55 1.89
CA VAL A 13 3.16 -0.46 1.53
C VAL A 13 4.10 -0.95 0.43
N LEU A 14 4.08 -0.31 -0.74
CA LEU A 14 4.95 -0.64 -1.87
C LEU A 14 6.22 0.22 -1.89
N TYR A 15 6.10 1.47 -1.46
CA TYR A 15 7.19 2.44 -1.44
C TYR A 15 7.16 3.23 -0.15
N ASP A 16 8.34 3.64 0.29
CA ASP A 16 8.55 4.54 1.41
C ASP A 16 9.83 5.35 1.15
N ALA A 17 10.12 6.34 1.99
CA ALA A 17 11.40 7.03 1.99
C ALA A 17 12.55 6.01 2.20
N PRO A 18 13.75 6.23 1.63
CA PRO A 18 14.88 5.30 1.78
C PRO A 18 15.20 4.93 3.23
N GLU A 19 15.13 5.90 4.14
CA GLU A 19 15.37 5.75 5.57
C GLU A 19 14.24 4.97 6.29
N CYS A 20 13.08 4.85 5.65
CA CYS A 20 11.89 4.15 6.10
C CYS A 20 11.64 2.84 5.33
N ALA A 21 12.59 2.37 4.52
CA ALA A 21 12.43 1.20 3.65
C ALA A 21 12.00 -0.09 4.37
N SER A 22 12.25 -0.20 5.68
CA SER A 22 11.76 -1.32 6.50
C SER A 22 10.24 -1.39 6.61
N ASN A 23 9.52 -0.34 6.23
CA ASN A 23 8.06 -0.32 6.22
C ASN A 23 7.48 -1.00 4.96
N ILE A 24 8.27 -1.10 3.89
CA ILE A 24 7.86 -1.71 2.62
C ILE A 24 7.50 -3.18 2.86
N GLY A 25 6.38 -3.62 2.26
CA GLY A 25 5.83 -4.96 2.42
C GLY A 25 4.97 -5.14 3.66
N ARG A 26 4.88 -4.14 4.55
CA ARG A 26 4.02 -4.22 5.75
C ARG A 26 2.60 -3.77 5.45
N PHE A 27 1.67 -4.27 6.24
CA PHE A 27 0.24 -4.00 6.11
C PHE A 27 -0.19 -2.80 6.92
N VAL A 28 -1.08 -2.01 6.34
CA VAL A 28 -1.65 -0.81 6.95
C VAL A 28 -3.15 -0.77 6.71
N ARG A 29 -3.89 -0.19 7.64
CA ARG A 29 -5.29 0.20 7.47
C ARG A 29 -5.34 1.63 6.95
N ILE A 30 -6.19 1.87 5.97
CA ILE A 30 -6.48 3.19 5.43
C ILE A 30 -7.48 3.90 6.34
N LEU A 31 -7.12 5.11 6.79
CA LEU A 31 -7.88 5.89 7.75
C LEU A 31 -8.42 7.17 7.11
N GLY A 32 -9.64 7.55 7.53
CA GLY A 32 -10.19 8.88 7.27
C GLY A 32 -10.36 9.22 5.79
N SER A 33 -10.27 10.52 5.50
CA SER A 33 -10.29 11.08 4.14
C SER A 33 -8.89 11.17 3.56
N VAL A 34 -8.81 11.10 2.23
CA VAL A 34 -7.60 11.45 1.49
C VAL A 34 -7.37 12.96 1.55
N GLU A 35 -6.13 13.38 1.77
CA GLU A 35 -5.74 14.79 1.84
C GLU A 35 -4.51 15.03 0.95
N PHE A 36 -4.35 16.26 0.45
CA PHE A 36 -3.16 16.60 -0.35
C PHE A 36 -2.01 16.98 0.57
N SER A 37 -0.89 16.26 0.47
CA SER A 37 0.32 16.53 1.22
C SER A 37 1.30 17.36 0.40
N GLU A 38 1.67 18.54 0.91
CA GLU A 38 2.67 19.41 0.28
C GLU A 38 4.06 18.76 0.28
N SER A 39 4.40 18.02 1.33
CA SER A 39 5.71 17.34 1.47
C SER A 39 5.93 16.30 0.37
N TYR A 40 4.88 15.57 -0.01
CA TYR A 40 4.95 14.57 -1.07
C TYR A 40 4.54 15.10 -2.45
N GLY A 41 3.88 16.25 -2.52
CA GLY A 41 3.24 16.77 -3.73
C GLY A 41 2.16 15.83 -4.28
N LYS A 42 1.49 15.07 -3.41
CA LYS A 42 0.57 13.98 -3.77
C LYS A 42 -0.63 13.90 -2.82
N TRP A 43 -1.66 13.19 -3.27
CA TRP A 43 -2.79 12.81 -2.43
C TRP A 43 -2.41 11.62 -1.55
N CYS A 44 -2.50 11.82 -0.25
CA CYS A 44 -2.06 10.90 0.79
C CYS A 44 -3.23 10.43 1.63
N TRP A 45 -3.13 9.18 2.06
CA TRP A 45 -4.02 8.58 3.04
C TRP A 45 -3.34 8.57 4.40
N LEU A 46 -4.11 8.84 5.45
CA LEU A 46 -3.68 8.46 6.79
C LEU A 46 -3.67 6.94 6.91
N ILE A 47 -2.63 6.41 7.55
CA ILE A 47 -2.43 4.97 7.70
C ILE A 47 -2.16 4.60 9.15
N ALA A 48 -2.59 3.40 9.53
CA ALA A 48 -2.16 2.75 10.77
C ALA A 48 -1.66 1.33 10.49
N PRO A 49 -0.52 0.91 11.08
CA PRO A 49 -0.02 -0.45 11.00
C PRO A 49 -1.05 -1.51 11.38
N VAL A 50 -1.04 -2.62 10.63
CA VAL A 50 -1.70 -3.85 11.04
C VAL A 50 -0.67 -4.74 11.75
N GLY A 51 -0.91 -5.01 13.03
CA GLY A 51 -0.07 -5.90 13.84
C GLY A 51 0.94 -5.19 14.73
N PRO A 52 1.64 -5.96 15.59
CA PRO A 52 2.61 -5.41 16.52
C PRO A 52 3.94 -5.12 15.82
N GLY A 53 4.55 -3.98 16.13
CA GLY A 53 5.90 -3.66 15.68
C GLY A 53 6.14 -2.16 15.64
N LEU A 54 7.39 -1.74 15.79
CA LEU A 54 7.76 -0.35 15.58
C LEU A 54 7.71 -0.03 14.09
N TRP A 55 7.36 1.19 13.77
CA TRP A 55 7.33 1.74 12.41
C TRP A 55 8.41 2.79 12.27
N MET A 56 9.11 2.83 11.15
CA MET A 56 10.02 3.94 10.89
C MET A 56 9.19 5.14 10.44
N VAL A 57 9.30 6.26 11.15
CA VAL A 57 8.54 7.48 10.86
C VAL A 57 9.53 8.63 10.73
N GLU A 58 9.37 9.39 9.65
CA GLU A 58 10.08 10.64 9.43
C GLU A 58 9.23 11.81 9.96
N ARG A 59 9.83 12.63 10.82
CA ARG A 59 9.20 13.86 11.33
C ARG A 59 10.23 14.98 11.35
N GLY A 60 9.98 16.02 10.54
CA GLY A 60 10.83 17.21 10.52
C GLY A 60 12.29 16.90 10.16
N GLY A 61 12.52 15.97 9.23
CA GLY A 61 13.85 15.57 8.79
C GLY A 61 14.56 14.55 9.68
N ARG A 62 13.90 14.03 10.73
CA ARG A 62 14.46 12.98 11.59
C ARG A 62 13.64 11.70 11.47
N VAL A 63 14.33 10.59 11.25
CA VAL A 63 13.72 9.26 11.21
C VAL A 63 13.94 8.54 12.52
N SER A 64 12.86 7.98 13.09
CA SER A 64 12.94 7.16 14.31
C SER A 64 11.89 6.05 14.33
N PRO A 65 12.16 4.94 15.03
CA PRO A 65 11.18 3.89 15.25
C PRO A 65 10.12 4.34 16.28
N GLU A 66 8.84 4.30 15.89
CA GLU A 66 7.70 4.72 16.70
C GLU A 66 6.62 3.64 16.81
N ARG A 67 5.84 3.66 17.89
CA ARG A 67 4.55 2.94 17.94
C ARG A 67 3.48 3.78 17.27
N VAL A 68 3.19 3.47 16.02
CA VAL A 68 2.16 4.17 15.24
C VAL A 68 0.78 3.63 15.59
N THR A 69 -0.13 4.55 15.87
CA THR A 69 -1.55 4.31 16.16
C THR A 69 -2.40 5.10 15.18
N ASN A 70 -3.72 4.93 15.23
CA ASN A 70 -4.66 5.70 14.39
C ASN A 70 -4.51 7.23 14.56
N ASN A 71 -3.96 7.70 15.69
CA ASN A 71 -3.79 9.11 15.99
C ASN A 71 -2.38 9.65 15.65
N SER A 72 -1.46 8.80 15.18
CA SER A 72 -0.07 9.17 14.94
C SER A 72 0.16 9.98 13.66
N ARG A 73 -0.91 10.21 12.88
CA ARG A 73 -0.94 11.02 11.64
C ARG A 73 0.20 10.67 10.67
N VAL A 74 0.45 9.38 10.49
CA VAL A 74 1.37 8.89 9.45
C VAL A 74 0.59 8.80 8.16
N GLU A 75 1.16 9.28 7.08
CA GLU A 75 0.51 9.35 5.78
C GLU A 75 1.39 8.76 4.67
N HIS A 76 0.74 8.12 3.70
CA HIS A 76 1.39 7.63 2.49
C HIS A 76 0.60 8.05 1.25
N PRO A 77 1.28 8.45 0.16
CA PRO A 77 0.64 8.65 -1.14
C PRO A 77 -0.18 7.43 -1.58
N ASP A 78 -1.33 7.64 -2.20
CA ASP A 78 -2.19 6.54 -2.69
C ASP A 78 -1.46 5.60 -3.65
N ASP A 79 -0.56 6.12 -4.49
CA ASP A 79 0.21 5.31 -5.44
C ASP A 79 1.35 4.50 -4.81
N TRP A 80 1.65 4.75 -3.53
CA TRP A 80 2.58 3.96 -2.71
C TRP A 80 1.90 2.82 -1.98
N LEU A 81 0.57 2.76 -2.05
CA LEU A 81 -0.23 1.75 -1.40
C LEU A 81 -0.83 0.83 -2.45
N LYS A 82 -1.03 -0.43 -2.07
CA LYS A 82 -1.82 -1.38 -2.83
C LYS A 82 -2.88 -2.01 -1.94
N PRO A 83 -4.18 -1.76 -2.20
CA PRO A 83 -5.25 -2.33 -1.40
C PRO A 83 -5.28 -3.85 -1.55
N ILE A 84 -5.54 -4.54 -0.46
CA ILE A 84 -5.72 -5.99 -0.41
C ILE A 84 -7.22 -6.27 -0.49
N PRO A 85 -7.67 -7.10 -1.45
CA PRO A 85 -9.08 -7.44 -1.57
C PRO A 85 -9.61 -8.12 -0.28
N PRO A 86 -10.82 -7.79 0.20
CA PRO A 86 -11.42 -8.42 1.38
C PRO A 86 -11.48 -9.95 1.30
N GLU A 87 -11.65 -10.51 0.11
CA GLU A 87 -11.72 -11.96 -0.12
C GLU A 87 -10.40 -12.70 0.20
N VAL A 88 -9.30 -11.95 0.31
CA VAL A 88 -8.00 -12.46 0.77
C VAL A 88 -7.90 -12.40 2.30
N LEU A 89 -8.63 -11.47 2.95
CA LEU A 89 -8.57 -11.22 4.39
C LEU A 89 -9.54 -12.09 5.20
N ASP A 90 -10.68 -12.48 4.62
CA ASP A 90 -11.77 -13.20 5.31
C ASP A 90 -11.52 -14.73 5.45
N GLU A 91 -10.31 -15.23 5.19
CA GLU A 91 -9.99 -16.67 5.20
C GLU A 91 -9.01 -17.08 6.32
N ASP A 92 -8.97 -18.38 6.64
CA ASP A 92 -7.98 -18.97 7.55
C ASP A 92 -6.55 -18.52 7.20
N ALA A 93 -5.72 -18.24 8.21
CA ALA A 93 -4.46 -17.52 8.06
C ALA A 93 -3.47 -18.12 7.03
N GLU A 94 -3.37 -19.45 6.93
CA GLU A 94 -2.49 -20.10 5.94
C GLU A 94 -3.01 -19.90 4.51
N ARG A 95 -4.33 -20.01 4.33
CA ARG A 95 -5.01 -19.83 3.03
C ARG A 95 -5.00 -18.37 2.59
N ALA A 96 -5.19 -17.45 3.53
CA ALA A 96 -5.03 -16.02 3.33
C ALA A 96 -3.62 -15.68 2.85
N ARG A 97 -2.58 -16.30 3.42
CA ARG A 97 -1.19 -16.11 3.01
C ARG A 97 -0.90 -16.64 1.60
N GLU A 98 -1.33 -17.85 1.27
CA GLU A 98 -1.17 -18.41 -0.08
C GLU A 98 -1.83 -17.52 -1.15
N LYS A 99 -3.05 -17.06 -0.89
CA LYS A 99 -3.76 -16.14 -1.80
C LYS A 99 -3.07 -14.79 -1.91
N LEU A 100 -2.58 -14.26 -0.78
CA LEU A 100 -1.87 -12.99 -0.77
C LEU A 100 -0.57 -13.10 -1.56
N ASP A 101 0.20 -14.18 -1.39
CA ASP A 101 1.41 -14.42 -2.16
C ASP A 101 1.11 -14.57 -3.65
N ALA A 102 0.08 -15.35 -4.01
CA ALA A 102 -0.37 -15.48 -5.40
C ALA A 102 -0.79 -14.13 -5.98
N TRP A 103 -1.53 -13.32 -5.22
CA TRP A 103 -1.93 -11.98 -5.62
C TRP A 103 -0.73 -11.03 -5.75
N LEU A 104 0.22 -11.05 -4.82
CA LEU A 104 1.45 -10.26 -4.88
C LEU A 104 2.29 -10.62 -6.11
N LEU A 105 2.29 -11.90 -6.52
CA LEU A 105 2.93 -12.33 -7.76
C LEU A 105 2.26 -11.73 -9.00
N THR A 106 0.92 -11.56 -9.01
CA THR A 106 0.22 -10.89 -10.12
C THR A 106 0.65 -9.43 -10.30
N LEU A 107 1.10 -8.78 -9.22
CA LEU A 107 1.58 -7.41 -9.26
C LEU A 107 3.00 -7.28 -9.82
N ARG A 108 3.78 -8.37 -9.81
CA ARG A 108 5.17 -8.41 -10.31
C ARG A 108 5.26 -8.83 -11.77
N ALA A 109 4.19 -9.37 -12.35
CA ALA A 109 4.17 -9.69 -13.77
C ALA A 109 4.19 -8.37 -14.59
N PRO A 110 5.11 -8.21 -15.55
CA PRO A 110 5.03 -7.08 -16.46
C PRO A 110 3.71 -7.18 -17.23
N ALA A 111 3.14 -6.03 -17.59
CA ALA A 111 1.98 -5.93 -18.49
C ALA A 111 2.35 -6.46 -19.89
N ALA A 112 2.54 -7.77 -20.01
CA ALA A 112 2.64 -8.47 -21.27
C ALA A 112 1.22 -8.85 -21.68
N ASP A 113 0.64 -8.01 -22.54
CA ASP A 113 0.05 -8.40 -23.84
C ASP A 113 -1.20 -7.56 -24.15
N ALA A 114 -0.98 -6.39 -24.76
CA ALA A 114 -2.02 -5.61 -25.43
C ALA A 114 -1.58 -5.22 -26.85
N ARG A 115 -0.75 -6.05 -27.50
CA ARG A 115 -0.41 -5.89 -28.93
C ARG A 115 -0.36 -7.24 -29.62
N LYS A 116 -1.53 -7.84 -29.81
CA LYS A 116 -1.75 -8.84 -30.86
C LYS A 116 -3.22 -8.90 -31.26
N THR A 117 -3.66 -7.91 -32.04
CA THR A 117 -4.73 -8.08 -33.04
C THR A 117 -4.71 -6.89 -34.01
N ALA A 118 -3.70 -6.84 -34.87
CA ALA A 118 -3.81 -6.17 -36.16
C ALA A 118 -2.77 -6.80 -37.08
N GLN A 119 -3.24 -7.69 -37.95
CA GLN A 119 -2.78 -7.98 -39.32
C GLN A 119 -3.05 -9.44 -39.69
N THR A 120 -4.29 -9.70 -40.12
CA THR A 120 -4.58 -10.74 -41.11
C THR A 120 -5.72 -10.24 -41.98
N THR A 121 -5.37 -9.41 -42.95
CA THR A 121 -6.08 -8.98 -44.16
C THR A 121 -5.08 -8.04 -44.85
N THR A 122 -4.59 -8.27 -46.07
CA THR A 122 -5.10 -8.93 -47.26
C THR A 122 -3.90 -9.41 -48.09
#